data_AF-A0A2E0T4Q0-F1
#
_entry.id   AF-A0A2E0T4Q0-F1
#
_cell.length_a   1.000
_cell.length_b   1.000
_cell.length_c   1.000
_cell.angle_alpha   90.00
_cell.angle_beta   90.00
_cell.angle_gamma   90.00
#
_symmetry.space_group_name_H-M   'P 1'
#
loop_
_entity.id
_entity.type
_entity.pdbx_description
1 polymer ?
#
loop_
_entity_poly.entity_id
_entity_poly.type
_entity_poly.pdbx_seq_one_letter_code
_entity_poly.pdbx_strand_id
1 'polypeptide(L)'
;MKYFYTILPLSLLIFSLYLIFIDNYFASLSLFILGILYVLMGWQKKAQFYFFIGLLILIITFIGEFASGYINQNTYEILQETIETLRSSQT
;
A
#
# COMPACT_ATOMS: atom_id res chain seq x y z
N MET A 1 -11.56 22.31 13.91
CA MET A 1 -10.59 21.20 14.06
C MET A 1 -11.20 19.84 14.42
N LYS A 2 -12.23 19.74 15.30
CA LYS A 2 -12.74 18.43 15.78
C LYS A 2 -13.23 17.47 14.66
N TYR A 3 -13.92 18.01 13.64
CA TYR A 3 -14.44 17.24 12.50
C TYR A 3 -13.38 16.84 11.47
N PHE A 4 -12.27 17.57 11.39
CA PHE A 4 -11.20 17.32 10.42
C PHE A 4 -10.56 15.94 10.65
N TYR A 5 -10.35 15.59 11.92
CA TYR A 5 -9.81 14.30 12.36
C TYR A 5 -10.77 13.12 12.20
N THR A 6 -11.95 13.32 11.64
CA THR A 6 -12.92 12.23 11.41
C THR A 6 -13.31 12.17 9.94
N ILE A 7 -13.59 13.32 9.33
CA ILE A 7 -13.98 13.42 7.92
C ILE A 7 -12.80 13.07 7.01
N LEU A 8 -11.60 13.59 7.29
CA LEU A 8 -10.43 13.33 6.44
C LEU A 8 -10.08 11.83 6.38
N PRO A 9 -9.81 11.15 7.51
CA PRO A 9 -9.47 9.72 7.46
C PRO A 9 -10.61 8.85 6.91
N LEU A 10 -11.87 9.21 7.16
CA LEU A 10 -13.01 8.48 6.57
C LEU A 10 -13.06 8.66 5.05
N SER A 11 -12.89 9.88 4.56
CA SER A 11 -12.88 10.16 3.12
C SER A 11 -11.70 9.46 2.42
N LEU A 12 -10.54 9.44 3.07
CA LEU A 12 -9.35 8.77 2.56
C LEU A 12 -9.53 7.25 2.55
N LEU A 13 -10.17 6.67 3.56
CA LEU A 13 -10.52 5.25 3.57
C LEU A 13 -11.47 4.88 2.42
N ILE A 14 -12.51 5.67 2.19
CA ILE A 14 -13.44 5.45 1.06
C ILE A 14 -12.67 5.53 -0.28
N PHE A 15 -11.79 6.52 -0.42
CA PHE A 15 -10.94 6.67 -1.59
C PHE A 15 -9.99 5.47 -1.76
N SER A 16 -9.36 4.99 -0.69
CA SER A 16 -8.53 3.78 -0.72
C SER A 16 -9.31 2.55 -1.16
N LEU A 17 -10.52 2.33 -0.62
CA LEU A 17 -11.39 1.21 -1.02
C LEU A 17 -11.81 1.31 -2.49
N TYR A 18 -12.10 2.51 -2.97
CA TYR A 18 -12.37 2.75 -4.38
C TYR A 18 -11.16 2.39 -5.25
N LEU A 19 -9.95 2.82 -4.88
CA LEU A 19 -8.71 2.47 -5.61
C LEU A 19 -8.46 0.96 -5.64
N ILE A 20 -8.72 0.26 -4.53
CA ILE A 20 -8.63 -1.21 -4.47
C ILE A 20 -9.63 -1.84 -5.44
N PHE A 21 -10.87 -1.34 -5.49
CA PHE A 21 -11.92 -1.89 -6.35
C PHE A 21 -11.60 -1.80 -7.85
N ILE A 22 -10.83 -0.80 -8.26
CA ILE A 22 -10.39 -0.62 -9.65
C ILE A 22 -8.96 -1.15 -9.89
N ASP A 23 -8.44 -2.00 -8.99
CA ASP A 23 -7.10 -2.59 -9.03
C ASP A 23 -5.98 -1.55 -9.27
N ASN A 24 -6.16 -0.35 -8.73
CA ASN A 24 -5.24 0.74 -8.98
C ASN A 24 -3.98 0.61 -8.11
N TYR A 25 -2.82 0.71 -8.74
CA TYR A 25 -1.51 0.66 -8.08
C TYR A 25 -1.37 1.64 -6.90
N PHE A 26 -2.03 2.80 -6.94
CA PHE A 26 -1.97 3.79 -5.86
C PHE A 26 -2.84 3.45 -4.64
N ALA A 27 -3.56 2.33 -4.67
CA ALA A 27 -4.36 1.85 -3.54
C ALA A 27 -3.51 1.67 -2.28
N SER A 28 -2.36 0.99 -2.38
CA SER A 28 -1.48 0.77 -1.23
C SER A 28 -0.93 2.10 -0.69
N LEU A 29 -0.52 3.01 -1.58
CA LEU A 29 -0.01 4.33 -1.19
C LEU A 29 -1.05 5.11 -0.39
N SER A 30 -2.32 5.07 -0.82
CA SER A 30 -3.41 5.74 -0.11
C SER A 30 -3.65 5.15 1.30
N LEU A 31 -3.59 3.81 1.44
CA LEU A 31 -3.68 3.13 2.73
C LEU A 31 -2.47 3.44 3.63
N PHE A 32 -1.28 3.54 3.04
CA PHE A 32 -0.08 3.91 3.77
C PHE A 32 -0.21 5.32 4.38
N ILE A 33 -0.68 6.30 3.60
CA ILE A 33 -0.96 7.65 4.08
C ILE A 33 -2.03 7.63 5.18
N LEU A 34 -3.07 6.82 5.03
CA LEU A 34 -4.10 6.62 6.06
C LEU A 34 -3.48 6.10 7.37
N GLY A 35 -2.59 5.10 7.28
CA GLY A 35 -1.86 4.56 8.42
C GLY A 35 -1.05 5.63 9.17
N ILE A 36 -0.31 6.47 8.43
CA ILE A 36 0.44 7.62 9.02
C ILE A 36 -0.52 8.55 9.76
N LEU A 37 -1.65 8.91 9.15
CA LEU A 37 -2.63 9.80 9.77
C LEU A 37 -3.20 9.22 11.08
N TYR A 38 -3.50 7.92 11.11
CA TYR A 38 -3.98 7.23 12.30
C TYR A 38 -2.92 7.21 13.42
N VAL A 39 -1.65 6.98 13.09
CA VAL A 39 -0.52 7.06 14.03
C VAL A 39 -0.40 8.47 14.62
N LEU A 40 -0.39 9.50 13.76
CA LEU A 40 -0.29 10.90 14.20
C LEU A 40 -1.48 11.31 15.07
N MET A 41 -2.69 10.88 14.72
CA MET A 41 -3.89 11.11 15.51
C MET A 41 -3.83 10.41 16.87
N GLY A 42 -3.43 9.14 16.90
CA GLY A 42 -3.28 8.37 18.13
C GLY A 42 -2.26 8.98 19.07
N TRP A 43 -1.15 9.47 18.51
CA TRP A 43 -0.11 10.18 19.26
C TRP A 43 -0.61 11.52 19.83
N GLN A 44 -1.16 12.39 18.99
CA GLN A 44 -1.63 13.73 19.41
C GLN A 44 -2.75 13.68 20.45
N LYS A 45 -3.70 12.74 20.30
CA LYS A 45 -4.86 12.62 21.19
C LYS A 45 -4.66 11.65 22.35
N LYS A 46 -3.44 11.09 22.51
CA LYS A 46 -3.15 10.00 23.47
C LYS A 46 -4.14 8.84 23.37
N ALA A 47 -4.62 8.56 22.16
CA ALA A 47 -5.65 7.57 21.90
C ALA A 47 -4.99 6.31 21.33
N GLN A 48 -4.62 5.39 22.24
CA GLN A 48 -3.84 4.19 21.95
C GLN A 48 -4.44 3.33 20.83
N PHE A 49 -5.77 3.23 20.77
CA PHE A 49 -6.47 2.46 19.73
C PHE A 49 -6.13 2.94 18.32
N TYR A 50 -6.21 4.26 18.05
CA TYR A 50 -5.90 4.82 16.74
C TYR A 50 -4.43 4.62 16.38
N PHE A 51 -3.53 4.71 17.37
CA PHE A 51 -2.11 4.49 17.17
C PHE A 51 -1.81 3.06 16.72
N PHE A 52 -2.37 2.05 17.40
CA PHE A 52 -2.16 0.65 17.03
C PHE A 52 -2.81 0.28 15.70
N ILE A 53 -4.00 0.81 15.40
CA ILE A 53 -4.63 0.61 14.08
C ILE A 53 -3.78 1.24 12.98
N GLY A 54 -3.26 2.45 13.19
CA GLY A 54 -2.36 3.09 12.23
C GLY A 54 -1.10 2.28 11.96
N LEU A 55 -0.45 1.79 13.03
CA LEU A 55 0.72 0.91 12.90
C LEU A 55 0.39 -0.39 12.16
N LEU A 56 -0.75 -1.02 12.47
CA LEU A 56 -1.18 -2.24 11.80
C LEU A 56 -1.35 -2.02 10.30
N ILE A 57 -2.02 -0.92 9.91
CA ILE A 57 -2.17 -0.53 8.50
C ILE A 57 -0.78 -0.38 7.86
N LEU A 58 0.14 0.37 8.49
CA LEU A 58 1.49 0.57 7.95
C LEU A 58 2.24 -0.75 7.74
N ILE A 59 2.19 -1.66 8.71
CA ILE A 59 2.88 -2.95 8.62
C ILE A 59 2.31 -3.78 7.48
N ILE A 60 0.99 -3.93 7.39
CA ILE A 60 0.35 -4.74 6.34
C ILE A 60 0.63 -4.14 4.97
N THR A 61 0.55 -2.82 4.84
CA THR A 61 0.79 -2.14 3.56
C THR A 61 2.25 -2.27 3.13
N PHE A 62 3.19 -2.15 4.06
CA PHE A 62 4.61 -2.34 3.81
C PHE A 62 4.94 -3.77 3.37
N ILE A 63 4.41 -4.78 4.08
CA ILE A 63 4.60 -6.19 3.71
C ILE A 63 3.98 -6.48 2.35
N GLY A 64 2.77 -5.96 2.09
CA GLY A 64 2.08 -6.13 0.83
C GLY A 64 2.90 -5.60 -0.35
N GLU A 65 3.43 -4.38 -0.24
CA GLU A 65 4.26 -3.83 -1.31
C GLU A 65 5.62 -4.51 -1.43
N PHE A 66 6.23 -4.91 -0.32
CA PHE A 66 7.49 -5.65 -0.37
C PHE A 66 7.32 -7.01 -1.08
N ALA A 67 6.25 -7.74 -0.76
CA ALA A 67 5.93 -9.00 -1.41
C ALA A 67 5.59 -8.82 -2.90
N SER A 68 4.78 -7.81 -3.23
CA SER A 68 4.46 -7.43 -4.61
C SER A 68 5.72 -7.11 -5.42
N GLY A 69 6.63 -6.31 -4.84
CA GLY A 69 7.91 -5.98 -5.45
C GLY A 69 8.76 -7.21 -5.76
N TYR A 70 8.85 -8.16 -4.83
CA TYR A 70 9.59 -9.41 -5.04
C TYR A 70 8.99 -10.26 -6.17
N ILE A 71 7.65 -10.36 -6.22
CA ILE A 71 6.95 -11.08 -7.30
C ILE A 71 7.20 -10.41 -8.65
N ASN A 72 7.13 -9.08 -8.72
CA ASN A 72 7.38 -8.34 -9.96
C ASN A 72 8.80 -8.55 -10.44
N GLN A 73 9.80 -8.44 -9.56
CA GLN A 73 11.20 -8.67 -9.93
C GLN A 73 11.41 -10.07 -10.50
N ASN A 74 10.90 -11.10 -9.82
CA ASN A 74 11.00 -12.49 -10.30
C ASN A 74 10.31 -12.68 -11.65
N THR A 75 9.18 -11.99 -11.88
CA THR A 75 8.48 -12.01 -13.17
C THR A 75 9.33 -11.38 -14.29
N TYR A 76 10.00 -10.27 -14.02
CA TYR A 76 10.92 -9.65 -14.97
C TYR A 76 12.11 -10.54 -15.32
N GLU A 77 12.70 -11.22 -14.32
CA GLU A 77 13.83 -12.14 -14.52
C GLU A 77 13.45 -13.31 -15.45
N ILE A 78 12.30 -13.95 -15.18
CA ILE A 78 11.78 -15.04 -16.04
C ILE A 78 11.50 -14.54 -17.47
N LEU A 79 10.93 -13.33 -17.59
CA LEU A 79 10.62 -12.75 -18.89
C LEU A 79 11.90 -12.49 -19.71
N GLN A 80 12.96 -12.00 -19.06
CA GLN A 80 14.26 -11.76 -19.68
C GLN A 80 14.91 -13.09 -20.12
N GLU A 81 14.94 -14.09 -19.26
CA GLU A 81 15.49 -15.42 -19.57
C GLU A 81 14.77 -16.06 -20.76
N THR A 82 13.43 -15.93 -20.80
CA THR A 82 12.62 -16.44 -21.92
C THR A 82 12.96 -15.73 -23.23
N ILE A 83 13.12 -14.41 -23.22
CA ILE A 83 13.47 -13.61 -24.41
C ILE A 83 14.88 -13.97 -24.91
N GLU A 84 15.85 -14.14 -24.03
CA GLU A 84 17.22 -14.53 -24.38
C GLU A 84 17.29 -15.94 -24.98
N THR A 85 16.54 -16.88 -24.40
CA THR A 85 16.42 -18.25 -24.91
C THR A 85 15.81 -18.27 -26.31
N LEU A 86 14.72 -17.54 -26.53
CA LEU A 86 14.10 -17.43 -27.86
C LEU A 86 15.04 -16.81 -28.89
N ARG A 87 15.77 -15.77 -28.50
CA ARG A 87 16.73 -15.09 -29.39
C ARG A 87 17.89 -16.00 -29.80
N SER A 88 18.44 -16.76 -28.86
CA SER A 88 19.54 -17.71 -29.13
C SER A 88 19.09 -18.91 -29.96
N SER A 89 17.83 -19.34 -29.86
CA SER A 89 17.27 -20.44 -30.67
C SER A 89 17.01 -20.10 -32.15
N GLN A 90 17.00 -18.80 -32.49
CA GLN A 90 16.77 -18.30 -33.86
C GLN A 90 18.06 -17.99 -34.64
N THR A 91 19.22 -18.05 -33.99
CA THR A 91 20.56 -17.86 -34.56
C THR A 91 21.32 -19.17 -34.66
#